data_AF-A0A6P8W8R5-F1
#
_entry.id   AF-A0A6P8W8R5-F1
#
_cell.length_a   1.000
_cell.length_b   1.000
_cell.length_c   1.000
_cell.angle_alpha   90.00
_cell.angle_beta   90.00
_cell.angle_gamma   90.00
#
_symmetry.space_group_name_H-M   'P 1'
#
loop_
_entity.id
_entity.type
_entity.pdbx_description
1 polymer ?
#
loop_
_entity_poly.entity_id
_entity_poly.type
_entity_poly.pdbx_seq_one_letter_code
_entity_poly.pdbx_strand_id
1 'polypeptide(L)'
;MVTQRRFFIAQFTLLLIIALVAAKTKLSGVQEDIADYKDFKKLLRTKNNVLALYVSSAKAAANELKVFREAAETIRGTGTMLYVDCANQEKKKLCKKLKVSPEPYTLRHYKDGDFHKDYDRQLNVASMVTFMRDPTGDLPWEEDPAGLDVLHFNDAAAFTKHLRKDIRPMLVMFHVPWCGFCKRMKPDYSKAASDLKAQGGYLLAAMNVERQENAPIRKLFNITGFPTLIYFENGKMRFTYEGENTKDALVAFMLNPTVKPTPKPKEPEWSADTGSEIVHLTTQGFDPALKDEKSVLVMFYAPWCGHCKRMKPEYEKAALEMKQNNVPGVLAALDATKEPSIGEKYKVKGYPTVKYFANGVYKFDVNVREASKIVDFMRDPKEPPPPPPPEKSWEEEADNTEVLFLNDETFSTTLKRKKHALVMFYAPWCGHCKHTKPEFTAAANALQDDPRIVFVAVDCTKYATLCGKYNVRGYPTILYFSYLKTKLEYNGGRTSKDFISYMNNPPSATEHNEL
;
A
#
# COMPACT_ATOMS: atom_id res chain seq x y z
N MET A 1 47.67 -54.82 26.13
CA MET A 1 46.32 -54.19 26.17
C MET A 1 46.30 -52.67 26.33
N VAL A 2 47.37 -52.00 26.80
CA VAL A 2 47.36 -50.54 27.06
C VAL A 2 47.62 -49.70 25.80
N THR A 3 48.36 -50.21 24.83
CA THR A 3 48.80 -49.46 23.63
C THR A 3 47.70 -49.29 22.57
N GLN A 4 46.81 -50.28 22.40
CA GLN A 4 45.67 -50.18 21.46
C GLN A 4 44.59 -49.19 21.94
N ARG A 5 44.41 -49.03 23.25
CA ARG A 5 43.45 -48.06 23.82
C ARG A 5 43.86 -46.61 23.55
N ARG A 6 45.16 -46.30 23.55
CA ARG A 6 45.65 -44.93 23.28
C ARG A 6 45.52 -44.53 21.81
N PHE A 7 45.66 -45.48 20.88
CA PHE A 7 45.47 -45.23 19.44
C PHE A 7 44.00 -44.99 19.08
N PHE A 8 43.08 -45.76 19.67
CA PHE A 8 41.64 -45.57 19.46
C PHE A 8 41.13 -44.25 20.03
N ILE A 9 41.60 -43.83 21.22
CA ILE A 9 41.20 -42.56 21.83
C ILE A 9 41.73 -41.38 21.01
N ALA A 10 42.95 -41.45 20.46
CA ALA A 10 43.53 -40.39 19.62
C ALA A 10 42.83 -40.26 18.25
N GLN A 11 42.39 -41.36 17.63
CA GLN A 11 41.58 -41.32 16.41
C GLN A 11 40.16 -40.80 16.68
N PHE A 12 39.57 -41.16 17.82
CA PHE A 12 38.25 -40.67 18.19
C PHE A 12 38.26 -39.17 18.55
N THR A 13 39.28 -38.68 19.24
CA THR A 13 39.41 -37.24 19.52
C THR A 13 39.72 -36.44 18.26
N LEU A 14 40.51 -36.97 17.32
CA LEU A 14 40.74 -36.32 16.02
C LEU A 14 39.47 -36.28 15.16
N LEU A 15 38.67 -37.37 15.13
CA LEU A 15 37.37 -37.41 14.47
C LEU A 15 36.33 -36.50 15.15
N LEU A 16 36.35 -36.38 16.48
CA LEU A 16 35.47 -35.47 17.21
C LEU A 16 35.86 -34.01 16.98
N ILE A 17 37.15 -33.70 16.89
CA ILE A 17 37.66 -32.36 16.55
C ILE A 17 37.32 -32.00 15.09
N ILE A 18 37.44 -32.95 14.16
CA ILE A 18 37.01 -32.75 12.76
C ILE A 18 35.48 -32.56 12.68
N ALA A 19 34.70 -33.29 13.49
CA ALA A 19 33.24 -33.10 13.59
C ALA A 19 32.85 -31.78 14.27
N LEU A 20 33.60 -31.32 15.28
CA LEU A 20 33.41 -30.02 15.93
C LEU A 20 33.88 -28.83 15.07
N VAL A 21 34.86 -29.04 14.19
CA VAL A 21 35.29 -28.06 13.17
C VAL A 21 34.27 -28.04 12.02
N ALA A 22 33.65 -29.17 11.67
CA ALA A 22 32.56 -29.24 10.69
C ALA A 22 31.22 -28.67 11.22
N ALA A 23 30.99 -28.70 12.54
CA ALA A 23 29.77 -28.19 13.20
C ALA A 23 29.81 -26.70 13.56
N LYS A 24 30.74 -25.92 12.98
CA LYS A 24 30.75 -24.44 13.03
C LYS A 24 30.62 -23.82 11.63
N THR A 25 29.81 -24.41 10.75
CA THR A 25 29.19 -23.62 9.68
C THR A 25 28.15 -22.70 10.34
N LYS A 26 28.54 -21.44 10.60
CA LYS A 26 27.58 -20.38 10.93
C LYS A 26 26.43 -20.51 9.93
N LEU A 27 25.20 -20.77 10.40
CA LEU A 27 23.99 -20.62 9.58
C LEU A 27 23.93 -19.16 9.12
N SER A 28 24.50 -18.90 7.95
CA SER A 28 24.43 -17.62 7.27
C SER A 28 22.96 -17.24 7.11
N GLY A 29 22.56 -16.02 7.50
CA GLY A 29 21.23 -15.49 7.20
C GLY A 29 20.94 -15.37 5.70
N VAL A 30 21.99 -15.52 4.87
CA VAL A 30 21.93 -15.56 3.40
C VAL A 30 21.97 -17.00 2.91
N GLN A 31 21.06 -17.36 2.01
CA GLN A 31 21.11 -18.61 1.28
C GLN A 31 22.22 -18.54 0.22
N GLU A 32 23.21 -19.43 0.30
CA GLU A 32 24.34 -19.46 -0.65
C GLU A 32 24.40 -20.77 -1.47
N ASP A 33 23.67 -21.82 -1.08
CA ASP A 33 23.83 -23.17 -1.64
C ASP A 33 23.11 -23.43 -2.97
N ILE A 34 22.52 -22.40 -3.58
CA ILE A 34 21.77 -22.56 -4.84
C ILE A 34 22.70 -22.31 -6.02
N ALA A 35 23.04 -23.39 -6.73
CA ALA A 35 23.89 -23.34 -7.91
C ALA A 35 23.19 -23.65 -9.24
N ASP A 36 22.03 -24.31 -9.20
CA ASP A 36 21.29 -24.69 -10.39
C ASP A 36 19.88 -24.11 -10.47
N TYR A 37 19.32 -24.19 -11.67
CA TYR A 37 18.03 -23.58 -12.01
C TYR A 37 16.82 -24.31 -11.42
N LYS A 38 16.93 -25.62 -11.15
CA LYS A 38 15.83 -26.39 -10.53
C LYS A 38 15.71 -25.99 -9.07
N ASP A 39 16.82 -25.90 -8.36
CA ASP A 39 16.85 -25.50 -6.95
C ASP A 39 16.45 -24.04 -6.77
N PHE A 40 16.84 -23.17 -7.69
CA PHE A 40 16.37 -21.79 -7.72
C PHE A 40 14.84 -21.71 -7.85
N LYS A 41 14.24 -22.45 -8.80
CA LYS A 41 12.78 -22.50 -8.93
C LYS A 41 12.09 -23.14 -7.72
N LYS A 42 12.72 -24.13 -7.09
CA LYS A 42 12.21 -24.72 -5.83
C LYS A 42 12.23 -23.69 -4.69
N LEU A 43 13.26 -22.87 -4.59
CA LEU A 43 13.31 -21.77 -3.63
C LEU A 43 12.13 -20.81 -3.86
N LEU A 44 11.96 -20.32 -5.09
CA LEU A 44 10.89 -19.38 -5.41
C LEU A 44 9.48 -19.95 -5.18
N ARG A 45 9.27 -21.27 -5.36
CA ARG A 45 8.01 -21.94 -5.03
C ARG A 45 7.74 -22.09 -3.53
N THR A 46 8.78 -22.09 -2.71
CA THR A 46 8.67 -22.33 -1.26
C THR A 46 8.79 -21.04 -0.44
N LYS A 47 9.29 -19.96 -1.06
CA LYS A 47 9.53 -18.67 -0.43
C LYS A 47 8.86 -17.57 -1.24
N ASN A 48 7.92 -16.88 -0.61
CA ASN A 48 7.08 -15.86 -1.25
C ASN A 48 7.77 -14.50 -1.40
N ASN A 49 8.92 -14.30 -0.75
CA ASN A 49 9.63 -13.02 -0.71
C ASN A 49 11.14 -13.28 -0.67
N VAL A 50 11.79 -13.10 -1.83
CA VAL A 50 13.20 -13.41 -2.03
C VAL A 50 13.91 -12.22 -2.68
N LEU A 51 14.91 -11.66 -2.02
CA LEU A 51 15.85 -10.71 -2.64
C LEU A 51 17.15 -11.43 -2.96
N ALA A 52 17.55 -11.41 -4.23
CA ALA A 52 18.74 -12.09 -4.73
C ALA A 52 19.82 -11.08 -5.14
N LEU A 53 21.00 -11.20 -4.54
CA LEU A 53 22.21 -10.48 -4.92
C LEU A 53 23.05 -11.34 -5.86
N TYR A 54 23.17 -10.90 -7.11
CA TYR A 54 24.06 -11.46 -8.10
C TYR A 54 25.30 -10.59 -8.20
N VAL A 55 26.49 -11.17 -8.14
CA VAL A 55 27.75 -10.42 -8.23
C VAL A 55 28.63 -10.95 -9.35
N SER A 56 29.43 -10.06 -9.95
CA SER A 56 30.45 -10.44 -10.93
C SER A 56 31.61 -11.17 -10.27
N SER A 57 31.92 -10.84 -9.02
CA SER A 57 32.76 -11.63 -8.10
C SER A 57 32.57 -11.13 -6.67
N ALA A 58 32.80 -11.99 -5.68
CA ALA A 58 32.77 -11.59 -4.27
C ALA A 58 33.71 -10.41 -3.93
N LYS A 59 34.85 -10.31 -4.63
CA LYS A 59 35.85 -9.24 -4.40
C LYS A 59 35.38 -7.89 -4.95
N ALA A 60 34.76 -7.88 -6.14
CA ALA A 60 34.32 -6.65 -6.80
C ALA A 60 33.12 -6.00 -6.10
N ALA A 61 32.29 -6.78 -5.41
CA ALA A 61 31.08 -6.33 -4.72
C ALA A 61 31.18 -6.56 -3.19
N ALA A 62 32.37 -6.38 -2.61
CA ALA A 62 32.63 -6.71 -1.21
C ALA A 62 31.81 -5.86 -0.23
N ASN A 63 31.60 -4.57 -0.54
CA ASN A 63 30.82 -3.65 0.30
C ASN A 63 29.33 -3.98 0.25
N GLU A 64 28.81 -4.23 -0.96
CA GLU A 64 27.45 -4.65 -1.23
C GLU A 64 27.13 -5.94 -0.50
N LEU A 65 28.02 -6.93 -0.59
CA LEU A 65 27.89 -8.22 0.08
C LEU A 65 27.88 -8.07 1.60
N LYS A 66 28.67 -7.14 2.15
CA LYS A 66 28.65 -6.84 3.59
C LYS A 66 27.28 -6.31 4.02
N VAL A 67 26.78 -5.27 3.36
CA VAL A 67 25.46 -4.67 3.64
C VAL A 67 24.35 -5.72 3.49
N PHE A 68 24.40 -6.51 2.42
CA PHE A 68 23.42 -7.55 2.14
C PHE A 68 23.37 -8.62 3.22
N ARG A 69 24.52 -9.06 3.73
CA ARG A 69 24.61 -10.02 4.84
C ARG A 69 24.07 -9.45 6.15
N GLU A 70 24.40 -8.20 6.48
CA GLU A 70 23.88 -7.53 7.69
C GLU A 70 22.34 -7.37 7.64
N ALA A 71 21.79 -7.04 6.46
CA ALA A 71 20.34 -6.99 6.26
C ALA A 71 19.68 -8.37 6.39
N ALA A 72 20.29 -9.42 5.83
CA ALA A 72 19.78 -10.79 5.88
C ALA A 72 19.68 -11.33 7.31
N GLU A 73 20.66 -11.02 8.17
CA GLU A 73 20.60 -11.36 9.60
C GLU A 73 19.38 -10.70 10.30
N THR A 74 19.06 -9.46 9.92
CA THR A 74 17.98 -8.68 10.51
C THR A 74 16.58 -9.17 10.11
N ILE A 75 16.42 -9.69 8.89
CA ILE A 75 15.13 -10.19 8.38
C ILE A 75 14.95 -11.71 8.52
N ARG A 76 15.88 -12.40 9.19
CA ARG A 76 15.87 -13.86 9.34
C ARG A 76 14.50 -14.32 9.86
N GLY A 77 13.86 -15.24 9.13
CA GLY A 77 12.54 -15.77 9.46
C GLY A 77 11.34 -14.98 8.89
N THR A 78 11.56 -13.77 8.39
CA THR A 78 10.52 -12.91 7.79
C THR A 78 10.66 -12.74 6.27
N GLY A 79 11.87 -12.91 5.74
CA GLY A 79 12.15 -12.91 4.30
C GLY A 79 13.34 -13.80 3.97
N THR A 80 13.62 -13.97 2.67
CA THR A 80 14.75 -14.78 2.19
C THR A 80 15.71 -13.90 1.40
N MET A 81 17.00 -13.95 1.71
CA MET A 81 18.04 -13.29 0.94
C MET A 81 18.98 -14.34 0.33
N LEU A 82 19.16 -14.28 -0.98
CA LEU A 82 19.93 -15.23 -1.78
C LEU A 82 21.18 -14.54 -2.33
N TYR A 83 22.34 -15.18 -2.22
CA TYR A 83 23.58 -14.69 -2.82
C TYR A 83 24.07 -15.63 -3.93
N VAL A 84 24.40 -15.07 -5.09
CA VAL A 84 24.87 -15.79 -6.26
C VAL A 84 26.13 -15.11 -6.83
N ASP A 85 27.26 -15.81 -6.75
CA ASP A 85 28.50 -15.40 -7.42
C ASP A 85 28.50 -15.91 -8.86
N CYS A 86 28.36 -15.02 -9.85
CA CYS A 86 28.27 -15.39 -11.26
C CYS A 86 29.63 -15.71 -11.90
N ALA A 87 30.76 -15.42 -11.24
CA ALA A 87 32.09 -15.87 -11.69
C ALA A 87 32.36 -17.32 -11.31
N ASN A 88 31.71 -17.83 -10.28
CA ASN A 88 31.84 -19.23 -9.87
C ASN A 88 31.32 -20.17 -10.98
N GLN A 89 32.13 -21.17 -11.38
CA GLN A 89 31.83 -22.08 -12.50
C GLN A 89 30.51 -22.85 -12.32
N GLU A 90 30.14 -23.22 -11.09
CA GLU A 90 28.91 -23.96 -10.79
C GLU A 90 27.68 -23.06 -10.97
N LYS A 91 27.76 -21.82 -10.45
CA LYS A 91 26.68 -20.84 -10.46
C LYS A 91 26.56 -20.03 -11.76
N LYS A 92 27.62 -20.00 -12.58
CA LYS A 92 27.65 -19.29 -13.87
C LYS A 92 26.53 -19.72 -14.82
N LYS A 93 26.19 -21.02 -14.83
CA LYS A 93 25.08 -21.55 -15.63
C LYS A 93 23.71 -21.01 -15.18
N LEU A 94 23.52 -20.83 -13.86
CA LEU A 94 22.32 -20.23 -13.29
C LEU A 94 22.17 -18.78 -13.74
N CYS A 95 23.21 -17.95 -13.60
CA CYS A 95 23.16 -16.54 -14.02
C CYS A 95 22.85 -16.39 -15.52
N LYS A 96 23.45 -17.22 -16.37
CA LYS A 96 23.13 -17.26 -17.82
C LYS A 96 21.68 -17.60 -18.11
N LYS A 97 21.12 -18.62 -17.44
CA LYS A 97 19.70 -19.00 -17.60
C LYS A 97 18.74 -17.91 -17.13
N LEU A 98 19.09 -17.23 -16.04
CA LEU A 98 18.32 -16.10 -15.49
C LEU A 98 18.55 -14.78 -16.27
N LYS A 99 19.42 -14.79 -17.29
CA LYS A 99 19.81 -13.61 -18.06
C LYS A 99 20.27 -12.46 -17.15
N VAL A 100 21.09 -12.79 -16.15
CA VAL A 100 21.70 -11.83 -15.23
C VAL A 100 23.17 -11.66 -15.59
N SER A 101 23.57 -10.42 -15.84
CA SER A 101 24.95 -10.02 -16.11
C SER A 101 25.34 -8.90 -15.15
N PRO A 102 25.85 -9.21 -13.95
CA PRO A 102 26.13 -8.21 -12.93
C PRO A 102 27.38 -7.38 -13.23
N GLU A 103 27.35 -6.08 -12.96
CA GLU A 103 28.50 -5.16 -13.08
C GLU A 103 28.43 -4.01 -12.04
N PRO A 104 29.19 -4.06 -10.92
CA PRO A 104 29.77 -5.25 -10.32
C PRO A 104 28.72 -6.16 -9.65
N TYR A 105 27.47 -5.71 -9.50
CA TYR A 105 26.37 -6.47 -8.92
C TYR A 105 25.02 -6.18 -9.58
N THR A 106 24.02 -7.00 -9.26
CA THR A 106 22.61 -6.79 -9.59
C THR A 106 21.76 -7.35 -8.46
N LEU A 107 20.78 -6.57 -7.99
CA LEU A 107 19.83 -6.99 -6.96
C LEU A 107 18.45 -7.18 -7.59
N ARG A 108 17.91 -8.39 -7.50
CA ARG A 108 16.56 -8.72 -8.01
C ARG A 108 15.66 -9.23 -6.91
N HIS A 109 14.47 -8.69 -6.83
CA HIS A 109 13.43 -9.18 -5.94
C HIS A 109 12.47 -10.11 -6.70
N TYR A 110 12.09 -11.19 -6.03
CA TYR A 110 11.11 -12.17 -6.48
C TYR A 110 10.01 -12.27 -5.44
N LYS A 111 8.76 -12.29 -5.90
CA LYS A 111 7.57 -12.37 -5.07
C LYS A 111 6.67 -13.49 -5.59
N ASP A 112 6.18 -14.33 -4.68
CA ASP A 112 5.20 -15.39 -4.98
C ASP A 112 5.60 -16.33 -6.14
N GLY A 113 6.90 -16.57 -6.32
CA GLY A 113 7.43 -17.45 -7.37
C GLY A 113 8.01 -16.73 -8.59
N ASP A 114 7.66 -15.46 -8.78
CA ASP A 114 7.94 -14.71 -10.00
C ASP A 114 8.89 -13.52 -9.76
N PHE A 115 9.53 -13.06 -10.82
CA PHE A 115 10.31 -11.82 -10.77
C PHE A 115 9.36 -10.64 -10.53
N HIS A 116 9.65 -9.85 -9.49
CA HIS A 116 8.87 -8.69 -9.12
C HIS A 116 9.47 -7.42 -9.73
N LYS A 117 10.69 -7.07 -9.30
CA LYS A 117 11.43 -5.90 -9.79
C LYS A 117 12.91 -5.98 -9.40
N ASP A 118 13.72 -5.17 -10.05
CA ASP A 118 15.08 -4.89 -9.57
C ASP A 118 14.99 -4.02 -8.31
N TYR A 119 15.95 -4.17 -7.38
CA TYR A 119 16.00 -3.36 -6.17
C TYR A 119 16.26 -1.90 -6.51
N ASP A 120 15.37 -1.02 -6.06
CA ASP A 120 15.28 0.38 -6.47
C ASP A 120 15.52 1.36 -5.33
N ARG A 121 16.07 0.88 -4.20
CA ARG A 121 16.30 1.68 -3.00
C ARG A 121 17.78 1.87 -2.70
N GLN A 122 18.10 2.66 -1.68
CA GLN A 122 19.48 2.87 -1.25
C GLN A 122 20.16 1.57 -0.79
N LEU A 123 21.44 1.42 -1.09
CA LEU A 123 22.24 0.27 -0.70
C LEU A 123 22.73 0.39 0.76
N ASN A 124 21.79 0.31 1.71
CA ASN A 124 22.08 0.26 3.14
C ASN A 124 21.16 -0.73 3.87
N VAL A 125 21.55 -1.11 5.10
CA VAL A 125 20.84 -2.16 5.87
C VAL A 125 19.39 -1.77 6.14
N ALA A 126 19.14 -0.54 6.59
CA ALA A 126 17.80 -0.07 6.95
C ALA A 126 16.84 -0.08 5.74
N SER A 127 17.32 0.37 4.59
CA SER A 127 16.55 0.40 3.35
C SER A 127 16.22 -1.00 2.85
N MET A 128 17.20 -1.91 2.84
CA MET A 128 17.00 -3.31 2.45
C MET A 128 16.01 -4.03 3.38
N VAL A 129 16.14 -3.84 4.69
CA VAL A 129 15.22 -4.42 5.68
C VAL A 129 13.80 -3.89 5.47
N THR A 130 13.66 -2.59 5.25
CA THR A 130 12.35 -1.96 4.99
C THR A 130 11.75 -2.46 3.68
N PHE A 131 12.57 -2.63 2.64
CA PHE A 131 12.16 -3.20 1.36
C PHE A 131 11.66 -4.63 1.53
N MET A 132 12.38 -5.45 2.28
CA MET A 132 11.98 -6.85 2.50
C MET A 132 10.71 -6.98 3.34
N ARG A 133 10.36 -5.99 4.17
CA ARG A 133 9.08 -5.96 4.89
C ARG A 133 7.91 -5.55 4.01
N ASP A 134 8.11 -4.58 3.12
CA ASP A 134 7.11 -4.12 2.15
C ASP A 134 7.76 -3.79 0.80
N PRO A 135 7.96 -4.80 -0.06
CA PRO A 135 8.64 -4.63 -1.35
C PRO A 135 7.76 -3.91 -2.38
N THR A 136 6.46 -3.86 -2.12
CA THR A 136 5.46 -3.11 -2.90
C THR A 136 5.29 -1.67 -2.43
N GLY A 137 5.83 -1.33 -1.26
CA GLY A 137 5.75 0.00 -0.68
C GLY A 137 6.55 1.03 -1.47
N ASP A 138 6.04 2.25 -1.46
CA ASP A 138 6.70 3.44 -2.00
C ASP A 138 8.12 3.59 -1.45
N LEU A 139 8.95 4.35 -2.17
CA LEU A 139 10.27 4.75 -1.66
C LEU A 139 10.13 5.38 -0.26
N PRO A 140 10.97 4.98 0.70
CA PRO A 140 11.08 5.68 1.98
C PRO A 140 11.28 7.17 1.71
N TRP A 141 10.62 8.02 2.50
CA TRP A 141 10.62 9.46 2.23
C TRP A 141 12.01 10.10 2.33
N GLU A 142 12.86 9.51 3.17
CA GLU A 142 14.29 9.84 3.31
C GLU A 142 15.13 9.50 2.06
N GLU A 143 14.58 8.71 1.14
CA GLU A 143 15.19 8.32 -0.14
C GLU A 143 14.52 8.97 -1.35
N ASP A 144 13.38 9.64 -1.14
CA ASP A 144 12.64 10.33 -2.18
C ASP A 144 13.34 11.66 -2.53
N PRO A 145 13.72 11.90 -3.81
CA PRO A 145 14.27 13.17 -4.24
C PRO A 145 13.39 14.39 -3.89
N ALA A 146 12.07 14.21 -3.85
CA ALA A 146 11.14 15.25 -3.43
C ALA A 146 11.21 15.55 -1.92
N GLY A 147 11.80 14.65 -1.11
CA GLY A 147 11.96 14.77 0.33
C GLY A 147 13.30 15.34 0.80
N LEU A 148 14.20 15.75 -0.11
CA LEU A 148 15.58 16.12 0.22
C LEU A 148 15.71 17.37 1.11
N ASP A 149 14.74 18.28 1.05
CA ASP A 149 14.73 19.49 1.89
C ASP A 149 14.06 19.27 3.26
N VAL A 150 13.49 18.09 3.47
CA VAL A 150 12.94 17.69 4.77
C VAL A 150 14.04 17.03 5.58
N LEU A 151 14.22 17.48 6.82
CA LEU A 151 15.19 16.88 7.73
C LEU A 151 14.65 15.57 8.32
N HIS A 152 15.31 14.45 8.05
CA HIS A 152 14.89 13.13 8.56
C HIS A 152 15.66 12.74 9.81
N PHE A 153 14.93 12.37 10.87
CA PHE A 153 15.53 11.85 12.10
C PHE A 153 15.38 10.33 12.18
N ASN A 154 16.52 9.64 12.14
CA ASN A 154 16.57 8.18 12.19
C ASN A 154 16.32 7.62 13.59
N ASP A 155 16.81 8.31 14.62
CA ASP A 155 16.77 7.87 16.01
C ASP A 155 16.48 9.02 17.00
N ALA A 156 16.06 8.64 18.21
CA ALA A 156 15.74 9.56 19.30
C ALA A 156 16.93 10.44 19.74
N ALA A 157 18.15 9.92 19.66
CA ALA A 157 19.34 10.64 20.10
C ALA A 157 19.71 11.75 19.11
N ALA A 158 19.64 11.48 17.81
CA ALA A 158 19.83 12.45 16.74
C ALA A 158 18.81 13.58 16.83
N PHE A 159 17.53 13.25 17.04
CA PHE A 159 16.47 14.22 17.26
C PHE A 159 16.75 15.13 18.47
N THR A 160 17.02 14.52 19.63
CA THR A 160 17.28 15.25 20.87
C THR A 160 18.54 16.11 20.78
N LYS A 161 19.59 15.61 20.12
CA LYS A 161 20.83 16.36 19.87
C LYS A 161 20.58 17.56 18.96
N HIS A 162 19.77 17.39 17.92
CA HIS A 162 19.43 18.48 17.00
C HIS A 162 18.67 19.58 17.72
N LEU A 163 17.65 19.24 18.52
CA LEU A 163 16.92 20.22 19.33
C LEU A 163 17.82 21.07 20.26
N ARG A 164 18.97 20.54 20.70
CA ARG A 164 19.93 21.29 21.53
C ARG A 164 20.89 22.17 20.74
N LYS A 165 21.17 21.82 19.48
CA LYS A 165 22.20 22.47 18.66
C LYS A 165 21.63 23.46 17.67
N ASP A 166 20.47 23.16 17.11
CA ASP A 166 19.79 23.96 16.11
C ASP A 166 18.50 24.49 16.71
N ILE A 167 18.49 25.79 16.99
CA ILE A 167 17.39 26.48 17.67
C ILE A 167 16.38 27.08 16.69
N ARG A 168 16.59 26.87 15.38
CA ARG A 168 15.67 27.36 14.35
C ARG A 168 14.25 26.81 14.59
N PRO A 169 13.21 27.63 14.35
CA PRO A 169 11.84 27.17 14.26
C PRO A 169 11.72 25.92 13.39
N MET A 170 11.18 24.85 13.96
CA MET A 170 11.07 23.56 13.30
C MET A 170 9.68 22.97 13.50
N LEU A 171 9.03 22.58 12.40
CA LEU A 171 7.83 21.75 12.47
C LEU A 171 8.23 20.32 12.13
N VAL A 172 7.87 19.38 13.01
CA VAL A 172 8.24 17.97 12.90
C VAL A 172 7.00 17.14 12.64
N MET A 173 6.98 16.40 11.53
CA MET A 173 5.97 15.39 11.26
C MET A 173 6.39 14.04 11.83
N PHE A 174 5.67 13.59 12.85
CA PHE A 174 5.74 12.23 13.35
C PHE A 174 4.80 11.34 12.54
N HIS A 175 5.36 10.34 11.88
CA HIS A 175 4.62 9.48 10.94
C HIS A 175 4.98 8.00 11.11
N VAL A 176 4.26 7.17 10.36
CA VAL A 176 4.54 5.74 10.18
C VAL A 176 4.41 5.36 8.70
N PRO A 177 5.09 4.33 8.18
CA PRO A 177 5.13 4.01 6.75
C PRO A 177 3.77 3.63 6.14
N TRP A 178 2.92 2.92 6.89
CA TRP A 178 1.60 2.47 6.44
C TRP A 178 0.50 3.54 6.49
N CYS A 179 0.80 4.72 7.02
CA CYS A 179 -0.18 5.80 7.20
C CYS A 179 -0.53 6.48 5.86
N GLY A 180 -1.72 6.18 5.32
CA GLY A 180 -2.20 6.77 4.07
C GLY A 180 -2.37 8.29 4.10
N PHE A 181 -2.76 8.87 5.24
CA PHE A 181 -2.84 10.33 5.40
C PHE A 181 -1.46 10.99 5.32
N CYS A 182 -0.47 10.38 5.98
CA CYS A 182 0.93 10.82 5.94
C CYS A 182 1.43 10.82 4.50
N LYS A 183 1.18 9.73 3.75
CA LYS A 183 1.54 9.62 2.34
C LYS A 183 0.92 10.72 1.47
N ARG A 184 -0.37 11.04 1.66
CA ARG A 184 -1.04 12.11 0.93
C ARG A 184 -0.49 13.50 1.26
N MET A 185 -0.03 13.72 2.49
CA MET A 185 0.52 15.00 2.93
C MET A 185 1.98 15.22 2.49
N LYS A 186 2.74 14.14 2.25
CA LYS A 186 4.16 14.22 1.87
C LYS A 186 4.46 15.23 0.75
N PRO A 187 3.74 15.27 -0.39
CA PRO A 187 4.09 16.18 -1.48
C PRO A 187 4.00 17.66 -1.09
N ASP A 188 2.94 18.05 -0.38
CA ASP A 188 2.77 19.44 0.08
C ASP A 188 3.76 19.80 1.18
N TYR A 189 4.03 18.88 2.10
CA TYR A 189 5.02 19.07 3.16
C TYR A 189 6.44 19.21 2.61
N SER A 190 6.81 18.36 1.65
CA SER A 190 8.08 18.43 0.93
C SER A 190 8.26 19.76 0.22
N LYS A 191 7.25 20.23 -0.53
CA LYS A 191 7.30 21.53 -1.21
C LYS A 191 7.40 22.69 -0.22
N ALA A 192 6.67 22.62 0.90
CA ALA A 192 6.77 23.63 1.96
C ALA A 192 8.18 23.66 2.57
N ALA A 193 8.85 22.51 2.68
CA ALA A 193 10.22 22.44 3.16
C ALA A 193 11.19 23.17 2.22
N SER A 194 11.04 22.96 0.91
CA SER A 194 11.82 23.67 -0.10
C SER A 194 11.58 25.18 -0.07
N ASP A 195 10.32 25.62 -0.01
CA ASP A 195 9.95 27.04 0.08
C ASP A 195 10.54 27.71 1.34
N LEU A 196 10.45 27.04 2.49
CA LEU A 196 10.98 27.53 3.77
C LEU A 196 12.51 27.52 3.84
N LYS A 197 13.16 26.52 3.23
CA LYS A 197 14.62 26.45 3.11
C LYS A 197 15.14 27.60 2.25
N ALA A 198 14.44 27.95 1.16
CA ALA A 198 14.80 29.07 0.29
C ALA A 198 14.68 30.43 1.00
N GLN A 199 13.70 30.59 1.88
CA GLN A 199 13.54 31.80 2.71
C GLN A 199 14.58 31.88 3.84
N GLY A 200 15.08 30.72 4.30
CA GLY A 200 16.06 30.62 5.36
C GLY A 200 15.44 30.74 6.75
N GLY A 201 16.10 30.18 7.76
CA GLY A 201 15.69 30.32 9.16
C GLY A 201 14.64 29.33 9.69
N TYR A 202 14.01 28.53 8.82
CA TYR A 202 12.97 27.56 9.21
C TYR A 202 13.33 26.13 8.80
N LEU A 203 12.80 25.15 9.52
CA LEU A 203 12.99 23.73 9.26
C LEU A 203 11.68 22.97 9.21
N LEU A 204 11.51 22.12 8.20
CA LEU A 204 10.56 21.02 8.23
C LEU A 204 11.32 19.72 8.42
N ALA A 205 10.87 18.92 9.37
CA ALA A 205 11.48 17.65 9.70
C ALA A 205 10.46 16.51 9.75
N ALA A 206 10.96 15.29 9.72
CA ALA A 206 10.18 14.06 9.72
C ALA A 206 10.84 13.01 10.63
N MET A 207 10.00 12.24 11.32
CA MET A 207 10.46 11.11 12.13
C MET A 207 9.49 9.94 12.03
N ASN A 208 10.02 8.76 11.67
CA ASN A 208 9.28 7.51 11.73
C ASN A 208 9.26 6.97 13.17
N VAL A 209 8.11 7.07 13.83
CA VAL A 209 7.94 6.65 15.23
C VAL A 209 7.40 5.23 15.40
N GLU A 210 7.32 4.45 14.31
CA GLU A 210 7.11 3.00 14.37
C GLU A 210 8.39 2.26 14.79
N ARG A 211 9.56 2.82 14.47
CA ARG A 211 10.86 2.22 14.81
C ARG A 211 11.05 2.17 16.33
N GLN A 212 11.59 1.07 16.84
CA GLN A 212 11.74 0.83 18.28
C GLN A 212 12.68 1.86 18.92
N GLU A 213 13.74 2.26 18.21
CA GLU A 213 14.67 3.32 18.62
C GLU A 213 13.97 4.69 18.82
N ASN A 214 12.79 4.89 18.22
CA ASN A 214 12.01 6.12 18.32
C ASN A 214 10.83 6.01 19.30
N ALA A 215 10.63 4.83 19.93
CA ALA A 215 9.61 4.63 20.94
C ALA A 215 9.69 5.62 22.12
N PRO A 216 10.87 6.02 22.63
CA PRO A 216 10.96 7.05 23.67
C PRO A 216 10.38 8.40 23.23
N ILE A 217 10.63 8.83 21.99
CA ILE A 217 10.10 10.07 21.43
C ILE A 217 8.57 9.99 21.27
N ARG A 218 8.06 8.86 20.79
CA ARG A 218 6.62 8.61 20.68
C ARG A 218 5.90 8.77 22.01
N LYS A 219 6.47 8.19 23.07
CA LYS A 219 5.93 8.30 24.45
C LYS A 219 6.06 9.71 25.00
N LEU A 220 7.23 10.33 24.83
CA LEU A 220 7.53 11.66 25.35
C LEU A 220 6.53 12.72 24.86
N PHE A 221 6.16 12.67 23.59
CA PHE A 221 5.21 13.61 22.99
C PHE A 221 3.78 13.08 22.89
N ASN A 222 3.47 11.94 23.52
CA ASN A 222 2.13 11.32 23.52
C ASN A 222 1.52 11.19 22.10
N ILE A 223 2.30 10.68 21.15
CA ILE A 223 1.88 10.57 19.75
C ILE A 223 0.99 9.32 19.59
N THR A 224 -0.31 9.57 19.49
CA THR A 224 -1.38 8.55 19.39
C THR A 224 -2.02 8.46 18.01
N GLY A 225 -1.85 9.48 17.16
CA GLY A 225 -2.37 9.53 15.79
C GLY A 225 -1.28 9.86 14.77
N PHE A 226 -1.56 9.63 13.48
CA PHE A 226 -0.60 9.93 12.40
C PHE A 226 -1.30 10.58 11.19
N PRO A 227 -0.71 11.61 10.57
CA PRO A 227 0.48 12.31 11.04
C PRO A 227 0.17 13.16 12.29
N THR A 228 1.17 13.34 13.16
CA THR A 228 1.14 14.38 14.22
C THR A 228 2.25 15.38 13.93
N LEU A 229 1.89 16.66 13.87
CA LEU A 229 2.81 17.75 13.56
C LEU A 229 3.03 18.56 14.83
N ILE A 230 4.29 18.71 15.26
CA ILE A 230 4.62 19.45 16.47
C ILE A 230 5.60 20.57 16.13
N TYR A 231 5.28 21.79 16.57
CA TYR A 231 6.12 22.95 16.41
C TYR A 231 7.12 23.06 17.57
N PHE A 232 8.39 23.22 17.21
CA PHE A 232 9.53 23.43 18.09
C PHE A 232 10.14 24.78 17.82
N GLU A 233 10.53 25.47 18.89
CA GLU A 233 11.17 26.78 18.83
C GLU A 233 12.19 26.83 19.96
N ASN A 234 13.41 27.27 19.65
CA ASN A 234 14.52 27.29 20.60
C ASN A 234 14.76 25.93 21.28
N GLY A 235 14.61 24.85 20.50
CA GLY A 235 14.80 23.48 20.99
C GLY A 235 13.69 22.95 21.91
N LYS A 236 12.62 23.73 22.15
CA LYS A 236 11.51 23.37 23.03
C LYS A 236 10.26 23.11 22.22
N MET A 237 9.53 22.06 22.58
CA MET A 237 8.17 21.87 22.07
C MET A 237 7.31 23.04 22.52
N ARG A 238 6.58 23.65 21.58
CA ARG A 238 5.66 24.76 21.87
C ARG A 238 4.23 24.25 21.89
N PHE A 239 3.77 23.69 20.77
CA PHE A 239 2.41 23.17 20.63
C PHE A 239 2.29 22.24 19.40
N THR A 240 1.20 21.48 19.36
CA THR A 240 0.84 20.65 18.21
C THR A 240 0.19 21.52 17.13
N TYR A 241 0.62 21.36 15.88
CA TYR A 241 0.03 22.04 14.74
C TYR A 241 -1.28 21.36 14.33
N GLU A 242 -2.37 22.14 14.30
CA GLU A 242 -3.71 21.69 13.92
C GLU A 242 -4.27 22.49 12.72
N GLY A 243 -3.39 23.14 11.96
CA GLY A 243 -3.76 23.91 10.77
C GLY A 243 -4.08 23.03 9.55
N GLU A 244 -4.25 23.66 8.40
CA GLU A 244 -4.49 22.95 7.14
C GLU A 244 -3.21 22.30 6.60
N ASN A 245 -3.33 21.11 6.04
CA ASN A 245 -2.17 20.33 5.58
C ASN A 245 -1.69 20.70 4.15
N THR A 246 -2.03 21.91 3.67
CA THR A 246 -1.61 22.40 2.36
C THR A 246 -0.24 23.06 2.43
N LYS A 247 0.48 23.09 1.31
CA LYS A 247 1.80 23.73 1.22
C LYS A 247 1.77 25.17 1.76
N ASP A 248 0.84 25.98 1.26
CA ASP A 248 0.75 27.41 1.60
C ASP A 248 0.39 27.63 3.08
N ALA A 249 -0.48 26.80 3.65
CA ALA A 249 -0.84 26.90 5.07
C ALA A 249 0.32 26.52 6.00
N LEU A 250 1.14 25.53 5.62
CA LEU A 250 2.34 25.16 6.37
C LEU A 250 3.40 26.26 6.31
N VAL A 251 3.64 26.84 5.13
CA VAL A 251 4.57 27.97 4.96
C VAL A 251 4.09 29.16 5.77
N ALA A 252 2.83 29.57 5.61
CA ALA A 252 2.26 30.71 6.33
C ALA A 252 2.35 30.53 7.86
N PHE A 253 2.09 29.32 8.36
CA PHE A 253 2.26 29.00 9.77
C PHE A 253 3.70 29.13 10.24
N MET A 254 4.67 28.61 9.49
CA MET A 254 6.07 28.68 9.88
C MET A 254 6.59 30.12 9.89
N LEU A 255 6.13 30.97 8.97
CA LEU A 255 6.50 32.38 8.92
C LEU A 255 5.90 33.20 10.06
N ASN A 256 4.69 32.85 10.51
CA ASN A 256 4.02 33.50 11.62
C ASN A 256 3.39 32.45 12.54
N PRO A 257 4.18 31.81 13.43
CA PRO A 257 3.74 30.72 14.28
C PRO A 257 2.78 31.26 15.35
N THR A 258 1.52 31.35 14.98
CA THR A 258 0.45 31.70 15.89
C THR A 258 0.01 30.43 16.61
N VAL A 259 0.05 30.45 17.95
CA VAL A 259 -0.82 29.56 18.73
C VAL A 259 -2.22 29.96 18.33
N LYS A 260 -2.94 29.18 17.52
CA LYS A 260 -4.39 29.40 17.41
C LYS A 260 -4.93 29.30 18.84
N PRO A 261 -5.48 30.37 19.43
CA PRO A 261 -5.97 30.34 20.79
C PRO A 261 -7.31 29.62 20.75
N THR A 262 -7.26 28.30 20.85
CA THR A 262 -8.18 27.44 21.57
C THR A 262 -7.75 26.00 21.28
N PRO A 263 -7.59 25.12 22.29
CA PRO A 263 -7.89 23.72 22.02
C PRO A 263 -9.29 23.74 21.40
N LYS A 264 -9.53 23.06 20.27
CA LYS A 264 -10.93 22.75 19.90
C LYS A 264 -11.59 22.38 21.23
N PRO A 265 -12.62 23.11 21.70
CA PRO A 265 -13.33 22.71 22.90
C PRO A 265 -13.54 21.23 22.69
N LYS A 266 -13.04 20.38 23.59
CA LYS A 266 -13.26 18.94 23.48
C LYS A 266 -14.74 18.85 23.20
N GLU A 267 -15.06 18.43 21.98
CA GLU A 267 -16.43 18.46 21.50
C GLU A 267 -17.20 17.76 22.62
N PRO A 268 -18.16 18.44 23.26
CA PRO A 268 -18.80 17.89 24.44
C PRO A 268 -19.21 16.48 24.07
N GLU A 269 -18.91 15.53 24.96
CA GLU A 269 -19.12 14.12 24.66
C GLU A 269 -20.52 13.96 24.10
N TRP A 270 -20.67 13.20 23.02
CA TRP A 270 -21.97 13.12 22.37
C TRP A 270 -23.05 12.68 23.37
N SER A 271 -22.69 11.80 24.31
CA SER A 271 -23.52 11.38 25.44
C SER A 271 -23.87 12.45 26.47
N ALA A 272 -23.22 13.62 26.44
CA ALA A 272 -23.53 14.76 27.30
C ALA A 272 -24.61 15.67 26.71
N ASP A 273 -25.04 15.43 25.47
CA ASP A 273 -26.15 16.15 24.86
C ASP A 273 -27.48 15.59 25.38
N THR A 274 -28.02 16.22 26.42
CA THR A 274 -29.31 15.86 27.02
C THR A 274 -30.52 16.24 26.15
N GLY A 275 -30.32 16.99 25.06
CA GLY A 275 -31.36 17.35 24.10
C GLY A 275 -31.50 16.37 22.93
N SER A 276 -30.62 15.37 22.82
CA SER A 276 -30.63 14.38 21.76
C SER A 276 -31.64 13.25 22.05
N GLU A 277 -32.38 12.84 21.02
CA GLU A 277 -33.26 11.66 21.06
C GLU A 277 -32.49 10.33 20.90
N ILE A 278 -31.15 10.40 20.88
CA ILE A 278 -30.26 9.24 20.78
C ILE A 278 -30.02 8.61 22.15
N VAL A 279 -30.23 7.30 22.23
CA VAL A 279 -29.89 6.54 23.43
C VAL A 279 -28.40 6.22 23.44
N HIS A 280 -27.67 6.81 24.39
CA HIS A 280 -26.24 6.53 24.55
C HIS A 280 -26.01 5.28 25.40
N LEU A 281 -25.40 4.27 24.79
CA LEU A 281 -25.18 2.96 25.42
C LEU A 281 -23.77 2.87 26.01
N THR A 282 -23.70 2.22 27.17
CA THR A 282 -22.48 1.78 27.84
C THR A 282 -22.48 0.26 27.98
N THR A 283 -21.39 -0.34 28.45
CA THR A 283 -21.35 -1.79 28.70
C THR A 283 -22.48 -2.28 29.59
N GLN A 284 -22.86 -1.49 30.61
CA GLN A 284 -23.94 -1.87 31.54
C GLN A 284 -25.33 -1.70 30.94
N GLY A 285 -25.54 -0.67 30.11
CA GLY A 285 -26.85 -0.32 29.53
C GLY A 285 -27.16 -1.01 28.20
N PHE A 286 -26.18 -1.62 27.54
CA PHE A 286 -26.33 -2.15 26.18
C PHE A 286 -27.38 -3.25 26.07
N ASP A 287 -27.19 -4.38 26.76
CA ASP A 287 -28.10 -5.52 26.66
C ASP A 287 -29.52 -5.21 27.18
N PRO A 288 -29.72 -4.44 28.27
CA PRO A 288 -31.06 -3.99 28.68
C PRO A 288 -31.76 -3.14 27.62
N ALA A 289 -31.09 -2.10 27.08
CA ALA A 289 -31.69 -1.20 26.10
C ALA A 289 -32.12 -1.93 24.81
N LEU A 290 -31.38 -2.98 24.41
CA LEU A 290 -31.76 -3.79 23.26
C LEU A 290 -32.94 -4.72 23.52
N LYS A 291 -33.22 -5.09 24.77
CA LYS A 291 -34.33 -5.98 25.14
C LYS A 291 -35.63 -5.21 25.33
N ASP A 292 -35.55 -4.00 25.86
CA ASP A 292 -36.72 -3.15 26.12
C ASP A 292 -37.35 -2.65 24.82
N GLU A 293 -36.56 -2.59 23.74
CA GLU A 293 -36.98 -2.11 22.44
C GLU A 293 -37.05 -3.21 21.38
N LYS A 294 -38.11 -3.21 20.58
CA LYS A 294 -38.31 -4.22 19.51
C LYS A 294 -37.37 -4.02 18.33
N SER A 295 -36.93 -2.79 18.08
CA SER A 295 -36.17 -2.38 16.90
C SER A 295 -35.15 -1.32 17.32
N VAL A 296 -33.85 -1.65 17.27
CA VAL A 296 -32.79 -0.72 17.67
C VAL A 296 -31.72 -0.67 16.60
N LEU A 297 -31.36 0.53 16.18
CA LEU A 297 -30.22 0.77 15.31
C LEU A 297 -29.10 1.39 16.13
N VAL A 298 -27.96 0.71 16.22
CA VAL A 298 -26.82 1.15 17.04
C VAL A 298 -25.69 1.64 16.16
N MET A 299 -25.28 2.89 16.34
CA MET A 299 -24.08 3.47 15.74
C MET A 299 -22.88 3.28 16.66
N PHE A 300 -21.94 2.43 16.25
CA PHE A 300 -20.63 2.28 16.86
C PHE A 300 -19.71 3.35 16.29
N TYR A 301 -19.24 4.27 17.14
CA TYR A 301 -18.44 5.42 16.72
C TYR A 301 -17.16 5.58 17.52
N ALA A 302 -16.29 6.46 17.01
CA ALA A 302 -15.11 6.95 17.71
C ALA A 302 -15.10 8.49 17.66
N PRO A 303 -14.82 9.20 18.77
CA PRO A 303 -14.89 10.67 18.83
C PRO A 303 -13.94 11.38 17.85
N TRP A 304 -12.84 10.73 17.48
CA TRP A 304 -11.85 11.25 16.53
C TRP A 304 -12.18 10.92 15.06
N CYS A 305 -13.19 10.10 14.78
CA CYS A 305 -13.50 9.67 13.43
C CYS A 305 -14.29 10.74 12.65
N GLY A 306 -13.68 11.29 11.60
CA GLY A 306 -14.34 12.30 10.75
C GLY A 306 -15.62 11.81 10.04
N HIS A 307 -15.71 10.53 9.68
CA HIS A 307 -16.95 9.97 9.13
C HIS A 307 -18.07 9.89 10.17
N CYS A 308 -17.73 9.60 11.45
CA CYS A 308 -18.70 9.63 12.55
C CYS A 308 -19.21 11.05 12.77
N LYS A 309 -18.31 12.04 12.78
CA LYS A 309 -18.69 13.45 12.95
C LYS A 309 -19.63 13.96 11.87
N ARG A 310 -19.46 13.50 10.63
CA ARG A 310 -20.38 13.84 9.53
C ARG A 310 -21.73 13.13 9.64
N MET A 311 -21.75 11.91 10.15
CA MET A 311 -22.98 11.13 10.28
C MET A 311 -23.80 11.51 11.52
N LYS A 312 -23.15 11.97 12.60
CA LYS A 312 -23.80 12.41 13.84
C LYS A 312 -25.02 13.33 13.63
N PRO A 313 -24.92 14.46 12.90
CA PRO A 313 -26.08 15.35 12.72
C PRO A 313 -27.21 14.70 11.92
N GLU A 314 -26.91 13.85 10.94
CA GLU A 314 -27.92 13.09 10.19
C GLU A 314 -28.60 12.04 11.07
N TYR A 315 -27.85 11.42 11.98
CA TYR A 315 -28.35 10.42 12.93
C TYR A 315 -29.26 11.05 13.98
N GLU A 316 -28.88 12.20 14.54
CA GLU A 316 -29.71 13.00 15.46
C GLU A 316 -30.99 13.50 14.78
N LYS A 317 -30.86 14.01 13.56
CA LYS A 317 -32.01 14.44 12.74
C LYS A 317 -32.97 13.28 12.49
N ALA A 318 -32.46 12.09 12.15
CA ALA A 318 -33.29 10.91 11.96
C ALA A 318 -34.05 10.53 13.25
N ALA A 319 -33.40 10.58 14.42
CA ALA A 319 -34.05 10.28 15.69
C ALA A 319 -35.19 11.26 15.99
N LEU A 320 -34.98 12.56 15.73
CA LEU A 320 -36.01 13.58 15.87
C LEU A 320 -37.17 13.35 14.90
N GLU A 321 -36.89 13.07 13.62
CA GLU A 321 -37.91 12.76 12.62
C GLU A 321 -38.68 11.48 12.96
N MET A 322 -38.02 10.45 13.50
CA MET A 322 -38.68 9.23 13.95
C MET A 322 -39.67 9.52 15.09
N LYS A 323 -39.26 10.31 16.09
CA LYS A 323 -40.12 10.72 17.20
C LYS A 323 -41.32 11.55 16.72
N GLN A 324 -41.09 12.52 15.85
CA GLN A 324 -42.15 13.40 15.32
C GLN A 324 -43.18 12.63 14.47
N ASN A 325 -42.74 11.59 13.75
CA ASN A 325 -43.59 10.81 12.84
C ASN A 325 -44.04 9.47 13.43
N ASN A 326 -43.83 9.22 14.72
CA ASN A 326 -44.15 7.96 15.41
C ASN A 326 -43.60 6.71 14.68
N VAL A 327 -42.38 6.80 14.16
CA VAL A 327 -41.69 5.64 13.54
C VAL A 327 -41.22 4.71 14.67
N PRO A 328 -41.55 3.40 14.62
CA PRO A 328 -41.20 2.48 15.70
C PRO A 328 -39.69 2.22 15.77
N GLY A 329 -39.19 2.09 17.00
CA GLY A 329 -37.80 1.75 17.30
C GLY A 329 -36.96 2.93 17.75
N VAL A 330 -35.71 2.62 18.10
CA VAL A 330 -34.79 3.56 18.76
C VAL A 330 -33.47 3.65 18.01
N LEU A 331 -32.94 4.87 17.88
CA LEU A 331 -31.58 5.10 17.45
C LEU A 331 -30.69 5.22 18.68
N ALA A 332 -29.65 4.39 18.73
CA ALA A 332 -28.68 4.35 19.82
C ALA A 332 -27.27 4.59 19.30
N ALA A 333 -26.38 5.07 20.17
CA ALA A 333 -24.98 5.32 19.87
C ALA A 333 -24.08 4.76 20.98
N LEU A 334 -22.95 4.17 20.59
CA LEU A 334 -21.94 3.64 21.51
C LEU A 334 -20.54 4.06 21.09
N ASP A 335 -19.81 4.67 22.03
CA ASP A 335 -18.39 4.99 21.87
C ASP A 335 -17.56 3.71 22.03
N ALA A 336 -17.22 3.08 20.92
CA ALA A 336 -16.46 1.84 20.91
C ALA A 336 -15.00 2.03 21.35
N THR A 337 -14.52 3.27 21.49
CA THR A 337 -13.20 3.56 22.06
C THR A 337 -13.19 3.49 23.59
N LYS A 338 -14.34 3.71 24.22
CA LYS A 338 -14.54 3.52 25.66
C LYS A 338 -15.04 2.12 26.01
N GLU A 339 -15.78 1.50 25.09
CA GLU A 339 -16.44 0.20 25.29
C GLU A 339 -15.89 -0.88 24.32
N PRO A 340 -14.59 -1.21 24.39
CA PRO A 340 -13.94 -2.10 23.42
C PRO A 340 -14.52 -3.53 23.44
N SER A 341 -14.97 -4.01 24.59
CA SER A 341 -15.57 -5.34 24.75
C SER A 341 -16.81 -5.55 23.88
N ILE A 342 -17.68 -4.53 23.77
CA ILE A 342 -18.86 -4.59 22.92
C ILE A 342 -18.44 -4.47 21.44
N GLY A 343 -17.50 -3.58 21.13
CA GLY A 343 -16.94 -3.44 19.78
C GLY A 343 -16.39 -4.77 19.25
N GLU A 344 -15.65 -5.50 20.08
CA GLU A 344 -15.12 -6.83 19.77
C GLU A 344 -16.22 -7.88 19.63
N LYS A 345 -17.18 -7.94 20.57
CA LYS A 345 -18.34 -8.86 20.54
C LYS A 345 -19.08 -8.80 19.21
N TYR A 346 -19.28 -7.60 18.66
CA TYR A 346 -19.97 -7.38 17.40
C TYR A 346 -19.05 -7.17 16.19
N LYS A 347 -17.75 -7.46 16.33
CA LYS A 347 -16.75 -7.44 15.25
C LYS A 347 -16.66 -6.10 14.52
N VAL A 348 -16.69 -4.99 15.27
CA VAL A 348 -16.55 -3.64 14.71
C VAL A 348 -15.09 -3.43 14.24
N LYS A 349 -14.89 -3.38 12.93
CA LYS A 349 -13.55 -3.22 12.30
C LYS A 349 -13.22 -1.79 11.88
N GLY A 350 -14.19 -0.89 11.93
CA GLY A 350 -14.06 0.48 11.48
C GLY A 350 -15.22 1.36 11.92
N TYR A 351 -15.09 2.67 11.72
CA TYR A 351 -16.06 3.65 12.22
C TYR A 351 -16.54 4.60 11.11
N PRO A 352 -17.83 5.00 11.11
CA PRO A 352 -18.91 4.40 11.90
C PRO A 352 -19.25 3.00 11.38
N THR A 353 -19.64 2.10 12.28
CA THR A 353 -20.34 0.86 11.92
C THR A 353 -21.73 0.94 12.51
N VAL A 354 -22.75 0.71 11.71
CA VAL A 354 -24.15 0.74 12.18
C VAL A 354 -24.70 -0.68 12.11
N LYS A 355 -25.30 -1.14 13.21
CA LYS A 355 -25.82 -2.50 13.33
C LYS A 355 -27.27 -2.48 13.77
N TYR A 356 -28.08 -3.31 13.14
CA TYR A 356 -29.48 -3.45 13.45
C TYR A 356 -29.74 -4.62 14.40
N PHE A 357 -30.57 -4.36 15.41
CA PHE A 357 -31.01 -5.31 16.42
C PHE A 357 -32.53 -5.36 16.44
N ALA A 358 -33.08 -6.57 16.49
CA ALA A 358 -34.51 -6.78 16.65
C ALA A 358 -34.76 -7.70 17.85
N ASN A 359 -35.58 -7.24 18.79
CA ASN A 359 -35.91 -7.94 20.05
C ASN A 359 -34.66 -8.45 20.80
N GLY A 360 -33.67 -7.58 21.01
CA GLY A 360 -32.43 -7.95 21.70
C GLY A 360 -31.40 -8.72 20.87
N VAL A 361 -31.71 -9.08 19.61
CA VAL A 361 -30.85 -9.95 18.79
C VAL A 361 -30.28 -9.18 17.61
N TYR A 362 -28.95 -9.22 17.45
CA TYR A 362 -28.25 -8.70 16.27
C TYR A 362 -28.74 -9.40 15.00
N LYS A 363 -29.04 -8.63 13.96
CA LYS A 363 -29.48 -9.15 12.65
C LYS A 363 -28.40 -8.97 11.59
N PHE A 364 -28.08 -7.73 11.24
CA PHE A 364 -27.14 -7.42 10.14
C PHE A 364 -26.59 -5.99 10.28
N ASP A 365 -25.58 -5.70 9.47
CA ASP A 365 -24.97 -4.38 9.35
C ASP A 365 -25.78 -3.52 8.38
N VAL A 366 -25.89 -2.22 8.70
CA VAL A 366 -26.67 -1.26 7.93
C VAL A 366 -25.73 -0.21 7.37
N ASN A 367 -25.87 0.10 6.07
CA ASN A 367 -25.06 1.10 5.39
C ASN A 367 -25.90 2.26 4.86
N VAL A 368 -26.65 2.91 5.75
CA VAL A 368 -27.33 4.19 5.47
C VAL A 368 -26.71 5.29 6.32
N ARG A 369 -26.60 6.50 5.77
CA ARG A 369 -25.91 7.63 6.43
C ARG A 369 -26.69 8.95 6.41
N GLU A 370 -27.73 9.02 5.59
CA GLU A 370 -28.61 10.20 5.45
C GLU A 370 -29.85 10.00 6.32
N ALA A 371 -30.35 11.09 6.93
CA ALA A 371 -31.45 11.04 7.89
C ALA A 371 -32.71 10.36 7.32
N SER A 372 -33.11 10.75 6.11
CA SER A 372 -34.28 10.19 5.43
C SER A 372 -34.16 8.68 5.20
N LYS A 373 -32.97 8.22 4.81
CA LYS A 373 -32.70 6.79 4.57
C LYS A 373 -32.67 5.98 5.88
N ILE A 374 -32.24 6.60 6.97
CA ILE A 374 -32.31 5.98 8.30
C ILE A 374 -33.77 5.84 8.75
N VAL A 375 -34.58 6.88 8.57
CA VAL A 375 -36.01 6.87 8.89
C VAL A 375 -36.76 5.83 8.04
N ASP A 376 -36.50 5.81 6.72
CA ASP A 376 -37.09 4.83 5.80
C ASP A 376 -36.73 3.40 6.22
N PHE A 377 -35.45 3.17 6.56
CA PHE A 377 -35.00 1.87 7.07
C PHE A 377 -35.72 1.48 8.36
N MET A 378 -35.88 2.40 9.32
CA MET A 378 -36.54 2.11 10.60
C MET A 378 -38.05 1.87 10.46
N ARG A 379 -38.70 2.40 9.42
CA ARG A 379 -40.11 2.09 9.12
C ARG A 379 -40.32 0.64 8.67
N ASP A 380 -39.37 0.09 7.92
CA ASP A 380 -39.43 -1.28 7.38
C ASP A 380 -38.04 -1.93 7.37
N PRO A 381 -37.53 -2.37 8.55
CA PRO A 381 -36.17 -2.89 8.66
C PRO A 381 -36.03 -4.21 7.90
N LYS A 382 -35.37 -4.14 6.75
CA LYS A 382 -35.05 -5.29 5.91
C LYS A 382 -33.55 -5.44 5.79
N GLU A 383 -33.11 -6.68 5.79
CA GLU A 383 -31.71 -6.98 5.48
C GLU A 383 -31.41 -6.38 4.10
N PRO A 384 -30.41 -5.48 3.97
CA PRO A 384 -30.03 -4.99 2.66
C PRO A 384 -29.69 -6.21 1.80
N PRO A 385 -30.08 -6.20 0.51
CA PRO A 385 -29.79 -7.33 -0.36
C PRO A 385 -28.30 -7.64 -0.28
N PRO A 386 -27.91 -8.93 -0.26
CA PRO A 386 -26.51 -9.29 -0.25
C PRO A 386 -25.80 -8.52 -1.38
N PRO A 387 -24.55 -8.09 -1.18
CA PRO A 387 -23.81 -7.42 -2.25
C PRO A 387 -23.91 -8.28 -3.50
N PRO A 388 -24.11 -7.67 -4.68
CA PRO A 388 -24.23 -8.44 -5.91
C PRO A 388 -23.00 -9.37 -6.01
N PRO A 389 -23.18 -10.59 -6.54
CA PRO A 389 -22.06 -11.47 -6.79
C PRO A 389 -20.98 -10.70 -7.54
N PRO A 390 -19.67 -10.98 -7.29
CA PRO A 390 -18.60 -10.35 -8.04
C PRO A 390 -18.94 -10.40 -9.53
N GLU A 391 -18.95 -9.22 -10.19
CA GLU A 391 -19.13 -9.17 -11.64
C GLU A 391 -18.12 -10.12 -12.28
N LYS A 392 -18.57 -10.93 -13.25
CA LYS A 392 -17.67 -11.80 -14.02
C LYS A 392 -16.59 -10.94 -14.66
N SER A 393 -15.37 -11.44 -14.69
CA SER A 393 -14.30 -10.74 -15.38
C SER A 393 -14.61 -10.70 -16.89
N TRP A 394 -14.12 -9.67 -17.58
CA TRP A 394 -14.32 -9.57 -19.03
C TRP A 394 -13.76 -10.77 -19.80
N GLU A 395 -12.69 -11.38 -19.28
CA GLU A 395 -12.10 -12.61 -19.80
C GLU A 395 -13.03 -13.82 -19.65
N GLU A 396 -13.81 -13.91 -18.56
CA GLU A 396 -14.80 -14.99 -18.36
C GLU A 396 -16.08 -14.78 -19.18
N GLU A 397 -16.25 -13.61 -19.80
CA GLU A 397 -17.30 -13.30 -20.77
C GLU A 397 -16.81 -13.48 -22.21
N ALA A 398 -15.64 -14.11 -22.41
CA ALA A 398 -14.99 -14.29 -23.71
C ALA A 398 -15.84 -15.00 -24.77
N ASP A 399 -16.83 -15.80 -24.37
CA ASP A 399 -17.71 -16.54 -25.29
C ASP A 399 -18.52 -15.63 -26.25
N ASN A 400 -18.56 -14.32 -26.02
CA ASN A 400 -19.30 -13.34 -26.84
C ASN A 400 -18.42 -12.24 -27.47
N THR A 401 -17.09 -12.43 -27.57
CA THR A 401 -16.17 -11.37 -28.01
C THR A 401 -14.96 -11.88 -28.78
N GLU A 402 -14.62 -11.19 -29.88
CA GLU A 402 -13.41 -11.41 -30.68
C GLU A 402 -12.18 -10.63 -30.15
N VAL A 403 -12.31 -10.05 -28.96
CA VAL A 403 -11.20 -9.43 -28.22
C VAL A 403 -10.33 -10.51 -27.60
N LEU A 404 -9.03 -10.50 -27.91
CA LEU A 404 -8.07 -11.42 -27.30
C LEU A 404 -7.59 -10.91 -25.93
N PHE A 405 -7.69 -11.75 -24.91
CA PHE A 405 -7.12 -11.48 -23.59
C PHE A 405 -5.69 -12.02 -23.56
N LEU A 406 -4.71 -11.12 -23.49
CA LEU A 406 -3.29 -11.49 -23.56
C LEU A 406 -2.56 -11.19 -22.24
N ASN A 407 -1.59 -12.03 -21.93
CA ASN A 407 -0.73 -11.94 -20.76
C ASN A 407 0.73 -11.66 -21.16
N ASP A 408 1.64 -11.57 -20.20
CA ASP A 408 3.06 -11.30 -20.43
C ASP A 408 3.72 -12.25 -21.46
N GLU A 409 3.30 -13.51 -21.50
CA GLU A 409 3.88 -14.54 -22.37
C GLU A 409 3.31 -14.49 -23.80
N THR A 410 2.00 -14.29 -23.94
CA THR A 410 1.29 -14.37 -25.22
C THR A 410 1.23 -13.03 -25.96
N PHE A 411 1.42 -11.91 -25.27
CA PHE A 411 1.34 -10.56 -25.84
C PHE A 411 2.33 -10.37 -27.01
N SER A 412 3.62 -10.55 -26.74
CA SER A 412 4.66 -10.26 -27.74
C SER A 412 4.61 -11.23 -28.93
N THR A 413 4.29 -12.50 -28.68
CA THR A 413 4.24 -13.51 -29.74
C THR A 413 3.04 -13.31 -30.65
N THR A 414 1.90 -12.86 -30.11
CA THR A 414 0.68 -12.57 -30.88
C THR A 414 0.82 -11.31 -31.72
N LEU A 415 1.24 -10.19 -31.12
CA LEU A 415 1.30 -8.89 -31.82
C LEU A 415 2.35 -8.88 -32.94
N LYS A 416 3.43 -9.67 -32.84
CA LYS A 416 4.41 -9.81 -33.94
C LYS A 416 3.83 -10.39 -35.23
N ARG A 417 2.73 -11.14 -35.14
CA ARG A 417 2.07 -11.79 -36.28
C ARG A 417 0.92 -10.97 -36.87
N LYS A 418 0.56 -9.85 -36.24
CA LYS A 418 -0.60 -9.04 -36.60
C LYS A 418 -0.13 -7.72 -37.19
N LYS A 419 -0.67 -7.38 -38.37
CA LYS A 419 -0.34 -6.13 -39.06
C LYS A 419 -0.85 -4.93 -38.28
N HIS A 420 -2.05 -5.05 -37.71
CA HIS A 420 -2.71 -4.00 -36.95
C HIS A 420 -3.26 -4.61 -35.66
N ALA A 421 -2.86 -4.08 -34.51
CA ALA A 421 -3.38 -4.49 -33.21
C ALA A 421 -3.77 -3.26 -32.39
N LEU A 422 -5.03 -3.19 -31.97
CA LEU A 422 -5.48 -2.19 -30.99
C LEU A 422 -5.55 -2.86 -29.62
N VAL A 423 -4.81 -2.31 -28.66
CA VAL A 423 -4.64 -2.91 -27.33
C VAL A 423 -5.22 -1.98 -26.28
N MET A 424 -6.23 -2.43 -25.54
CA MET A 424 -6.75 -1.74 -24.37
C MET A 424 -6.16 -2.31 -23.08
N PHE A 425 -5.39 -1.48 -22.39
CA PHE A 425 -4.91 -1.73 -21.03
C PHE A 425 -5.94 -1.20 -20.04
N TYR A 426 -6.51 -2.09 -19.22
CA TYR A 426 -7.67 -1.78 -18.37
C TYR A 426 -7.52 -2.30 -16.94
N ALA A 427 -8.42 -1.85 -16.07
CA ALA A 427 -8.63 -2.42 -14.74
C ALA A 427 -10.13 -2.70 -14.54
N PRO A 428 -10.53 -3.86 -13.96
CA PRO A 428 -11.96 -4.24 -13.84
C PRO A 428 -12.82 -3.25 -13.05
N TRP A 429 -12.23 -2.57 -12.07
CA TRP A 429 -12.91 -1.56 -11.23
C TRP A 429 -12.99 -0.18 -11.87
N CYS A 430 -12.37 0.05 -13.03
CA CYS A 430 -12.34 1.37 -13.67
C CYS A 430 -13.64 1.65 -14.43
N GLY A 431 -14.42 2.65 -13.99
CA GLY A 431 -15.66 3.05 -14.65
C GLY A 431 -15.50 3.42 -16.13
N HIS A 432 -14.43 4.12 -16.50
CA HIS A 432 -14.14 4.44 -17.91
C HIS A 432 -13.85 3.20 -18.76
N CYS A 433 -13.23 2.17 -18.17
CA CYS A 433 -13.02 0.89 -18.85
C CYS A 433 -14.34 0.16 -19.07
N LYS A 434 -15.20 0.14 -18.04
CA LYS A 434 -16.54 -0.47 -18.12
C LYS A 434 -17.38 0.15 -19.24
N HIS A 435 -17.31 1.48 -19.42
CA HIS A 435 -18.01 2.16 -20.52
C HIS A 435 -17.37 1.89 -21.90
N THR A 436 -16.04 1.74 -21.98
CA THR A 436 -15.34 1.54 -23.26
C THR A 436 -15.42 0.09 -23.76
N LYS A 437 -15.48 -0.87 -22.84
CA LYS A 437 -15.57 -2.32 -23.09
C LYS A 437 -16.60 -2.70 -24.18
N PRO A 438 -17.89 -2.32 -24.10
CA PRO A 438 -18.88 -2.75 -25.09
C PRO A 438 -18.57 -2.23 -26.50
N GLU A 439 -18.13 -0.98 -26.63
CA GLU A 439 -17.78 -0.36 -27.92
C GLU A 439 -16.52 -1.01 -28.52
N PHE A 440 -15.53 -1.33 -27.67
CA PHE A 440 -14.30 -1.99 -28.07
C PHE A 440 -14.56 -3.44 -28.54
N THR A 441 -15.39 -4.18 -27.82
CA THR A 441 -15.85 -5.52 -28.23
C THR A 441 -16.66 -5.48 -29.52
N ALA A 442 -17.57 -4.51 -29.69
CA ALA A 442 -18.33 -4.37 -30.93
C ALA A 442 -17.42 -4.10 -32.14
N ALA A 443 -16.39 -3.26 -31.99
CA ALA A 443 -15.42 -3.01 -33.05
C ALA A 443 -14.56 -4.25 -33.37
N ALA A 444 -14.17 -5.02 -32.36
CA ALA A 444 -13.46 -6.29 -32.53
C ALA A 444 -14.28 -7.29 -33.35
N ASN A 445 -15.55 -7.47 -32.98
CA ASN A 445 -16.46 -8.38 -33.69
C ASN A 445 -16.73 -7.90 -35.13
N ALA A 446 -16.81 -6.60 -35.37
CA ALA A 446 -17.03 -6.04 -36.71
C ALA A 446 -15.82 -6.23 -37.65
N LEU A 447 -14.60 -6.33 -37.12
CA LEU A 447 -13.35 -6.46 -37.89
C LEU A 447 -12.76 -7.88 -37.82
N GLN A 448 -13.50 -8.85 -37.31
CA GLN A 448 -13.03 -10.23 -37.10
C GLN A 448 -12.60 -10.94 -38.40
N ASP A 449 -13.23 -10.61 -39.52
CA ASP A 449 -12.97 -11.25 -40.83
C ASP A 449 -11.65 -10.80 -41.47
N ASP A 450 -11.01 -9.71 -40.98
CA ASP A 450 -9.69 -9.31 -41.45
C ASP A 450 -8.59 -9.95 -40.58
N PRO A 451 -7.89 -11.00 -41.07
CA PRO A 451 -6.89 -11.71 -40.28
C PRO A 451 -5.68 -10.84 -39.92
N ARG A 452 -5.51 -9.68 -40.56
CA ARG A 452 -4.42 -8.73 -40.32
C ARG A 452 -4.68 -7.86 -39.08
N ILE A 453 -5.94 -7.69 -38.70
CA ILE A 453 -6.42 -6.87 -37.58
C ILE A 453 -6.60 -7.76 -36.33
N VAL A 454 -6.41 -7.17 -35.15
CA VAL A 454 -6.78 -7.79 -33.88
C VAL A 454 -7.09 -6.72 -32.83
N PHE A 455 -8.04 -7.01 -31.95
CA PHE A 455 -8.30 -6.24 -30.75
C PHE A 455 -7.86 -7.05 -29.54
N VAL A 456 -7.19 -6.39 -28.60
CA VAL A 456 -6.57 -7.04 -27.44
C VAL A 456 -6.94 -6.30 -26.18
N ALA A 457 -7.27 -7.05 -25.12
CA ALA A 457 -7.44 -6.52 -23.78
C ALA A 457 -6.36 -7.07 -22.85
N VAL A 458 -5.80 -6.20 -22.01
CA VAL A 458 -4.82 -6.56 -20.98
C VAL A 458 -5.30 -6.04 -19.62
N ASP A 459 -5.56 -6.96 -18.69
CA ASP A 459 -5.91 -6.62 -17.31
C ASP A 459 -4.65 -6.24 -16.53
N CYS A 460 -4.47 -4.94 -16.28
CA CYS A 460 -3.31 -4.42 -15.55
C CYS A 460 -3.34 -4.70 -14.05
N THR A 461 -4.45 -5.21 -13.52
CA THR A 461 -4.50 -5.71 -12.13
C THR A 461 -3.90 -7.11 -12.01
N LYS A 462 -3.86 -7.88 -13.12
CA LYS A 462 -3.19 -9.18 -13.21
C LYS A 462 -1.77 -9.07 -13.80
N TYR A 463 -1.60 -8.25 -14.85
CA TYR A 463 -0.36 -8.17 -15.65
C TYR A 463 0.31 -6.80 -15.54
N ALA A 464 0.59 -6.37 -14.31
CA ALA A 464 1.16 -5.06 -14.01
C ALA A 464 2.52 -4.81 -14.70
N THR A 465 3.35 -5.85 -14.85
CA THR A 465 4.65 -5.77 -15.53
C THR A 465 4.49 -5.43 -17.01
N LEU A 466 3.58 -6.11 -17.71
CA LEU A 466 3.24 -5.81 -19.10
C LEU A 466 2.75 -4.36 -19.25
N CYS A 467 1.87 -3.90 -18.37
CA CYS A 467 1.35 -2.53 -18.41
C CYS A 467 2.43 -1.48 -18.11
N GLY A 468 3.30 -1.75 -17.12
CA GLY A 468 4.44 -0.90 -16.78
C GLY A 468 5.43 -0.77 -17.94
N LYS A 469 5.71 -1.86 -18.67
CA LYS A 469 6.57 -1.86 -19.87
C LYS A 469 6.08 -0.89 -20.94
N TYR A 470 4.77 -0.70 -21.06
CA TYR A 470 4.16 0.23 -22.01
C TYR A 470 3.82 1.59 -21.40
N ASN A 471 4.31 1.88 -20.19
CA ASN A 471 4.13 3.15 -19.46
C ASN A 471 2.64 3.52 -19.28
N VAL A 472 1.79 2.52 -18.99
CA VAL A 472 0.37 2.74 -18.69
C VAL A 472 0.25 3.42 -17.32
N ARG A 473 -0.19 4.68 -17.31
CA ARG A 473 -0.33 5.51 -16.08
C ARG A 473 -1.77 5.75 -15.65
N GLY A 474 -2.74 5.36 -16.47
CA GLY A 474 -4.17 5.53 -16.21
C GLY A 474 -4.97 4.52 -17.03
N TYR A 475 -6.28 4.42 -16.76
CA TYR A 475 -7.12 3.43 -17.41
C TYR A 475 -8.41 4.07 -17.99
N PRO A 476 -8.88 3.62 -19.17
CA PRO A 476 -8.15 2.77 -20.11
C PRO A 476 -7.06 3.57 -20.83
N THR A 477 -5.90 2.94 -21.04
CA THR A 477 -4.91 3.39 -22.03
C THR A 477 -5.05 2.49 -23.25
N ILE A 478 -5.22 3.07 -24.43
CA ILE A 478 -5.36 2.32 -25.69
C ILE A 478 -4.15 2.62 -26.56
N LEU A 479 -3.45 1.57 -26.99
CA LEU A 479 -2.27 1.68 -27.83
C LEU A 479 -2.48 0.90 -29.13
N TYR A 480 -2.07 1.49 -30.23
CA TYR A 480 -2.01 0.83 -31.52
C TYR A 480 -0.61 0.27 -31.78
N PHE A 481 -0.56 -0.95 -32.32
CA PHE A 481 0.66 -1.61 -32.74
C PHE A 481 0.60 -2.08 -34.19
N SER A 482 1.76 -2.03 -34.87
CA SER A 482 1.97 -2.75 -36.13
C SER A 482 3.15 -3.70 -36.04
N TYR A 483 2.88 -5.01 -36.19
CA TYR A 483 3.86 -6.09 -36.04
C TYR A 483 4.70 -6.02 -34.76
N LEU A 484 4.14 -5.42 -33.69
CA LEU A 484 4.83 -5.03 -32.46
C LEU A 484 5.98 -4.00 -32.62
N LYS A 485 6.34 -3.61 -33.85
CA LYS A 485 7.46 -2.70 -34.14
C LYS A 485 7.06 -1.24 -33.98
N THR A 486 5.93 -0.86 -34.58
CA THR A 486 5.37 0.48 -34.46
C THR A 486 4.41 0.51 -33.29
N LYS A 487 4.49 1.55 -32.46
CA LYS A 487 3.59 1.79 -31.32
C LYS A 487 3.13 3.24 -31.38
N LEU A 488 1.83 3.47 -31.38
CA LEU A 488 1.22 4.80 -31.31
C LEU A 488 0.18 4.83 -30.19
N GLU A 489 0.01 5.98 -29.56
CA GLU A 489 -1.11 6.20 -28.63
C GLU A 489 -2.40 6.40 -29.42
N TYR A 490 -3.48 5.75 -28.99
CA TYR A 490 -4.79 5.98 -29.55
C TYR A 490 -5.48 7.11 -28.80
N ASN A 491 -5.63 8.25 -29.48
CA ASN A 491 -6.28 9.45 -28.95
C ASN A 491 -7.63 9.75 -29.63
N GLY A 492 -8.19 8.78 -30.37
CA GLY A 492 -9.48 8.90 -31.04
C GLY A 492 -10.69 8.76 -30.09
N GLY A 493 -11.89 8.86 -30.67
CA GLY A 493 -13.16 8.64 -29.94
C GLY A 493 -13.29 7.21 -29.42
N ARG A 494 -14.21 6.97 -28.47
CA ARG A 494 -14.35 5.66 -27.81
C ARG A 494 -15.61 4.90 -28.22
N THR A 495 -16.17 5.21 -29.39
CA THR A 495 -17.26 4.45 -29.99
C THR A 495 -16.73 3.36 -30.92
N SER A 496 -17.53 2.34 -31.19
CA SER A 496 -17.19 1.26 -32.12
C SER A 496 -16.82 1.79 -33.50
N LYS A 497 -17.54 2.82 -33.99
CA LYS A 497 -17.25 3.49 -35.27
C LYS A 497 -15.88 4.15 -35.29
N ASP A 498 -15.48 4.79 -34.19
CA ASP A 498 -14.18 5.45 -34.08
C ASP A 498 -13.03 4.44 -34.12
N PHE A 499 -13.17 3.33 -33.40
CA PHE A 499 -12.19 2.25 -33.41
C PHE A 499 -12.09 1.59 -34.80
N ILE A 500 -13.23 1.31 -35.43
CA ILE A 500 -13.27 0.73 -36.78
C ILE A 500 -12.59 1.66 -37.79
N SER A 501 -12.96 2.95 -37.78
CA SER A 501 -12.38 3.95 -38.69
C SER A 501 -10.86 4.05 -38.53
N TYR A 502 -10.38 4.09 -37.29
CA TYR A 502 -8.94 4.13 -37.01
C TYR A 502 -8.22 2.86 -37.46
N MET A 503 -8.81 1.68 -37.24
CA MET A 503 -8.16 0.41 -37.61
C MET A 503 -8.17 0.14 -39.11
N ASN A 504 -9.13 0.69 -39.85
CA ASN A 504 -9.15 0.64 -41.31
C ASN A 504 -8.12 1.58 -41.95
N ASN A 505 -7.88 2.74 -41.33
CA ASN A 505 -6.93 3.75 -41.81
C ASN A 505 -5.98 4.22 -40.70
N PRO A 506 -5.09 3.33 -40.18
CA PRO A 506 -4.19 3.71 -39.12
C PRO A 506 -3.09 4.63 -39.65
N PRO A 507 -2.71 5.69 -38.91
CA PRO A 507 -1.65 6.61 -39.33
C PRO A 507 -0.32 5.87 -39.58
N SER A 508 0.40 6.29 -40.63
CA SER A 508 1.72 5.74 -40.94
C SER A 508 2.77 6.32 -40.00
N ALA A 509 3.82 5.54 -39.69
CA ALA A 509 4.91 5.98 -38.79
C ALA A 509 5.69 7.22 -39.29
N THR A 510 5.39 7.71 -40.49
CA THR A 510 6.05 8.82 -41.16
C THR A 510 5.47 10.21 -40.84
N GLU A 511 4.30 10.30 -40.19
CA GLU A 511 3.57 11.58 -40.02
C GLU A 511 3.75 12.27 -38.64
N HIS A 512 4.55 11.70 -37.72
CA HIS A 512 4.72 12.25 -36.36
C HIS A 512 6.09 12.89 -36.08
N ASN A 513 6.89 13.20 -37.10
CA ASN A 513 8.16 13.93 -36.94
C ASN A 513 8.09 15.44 -37.18
N GLU A 514 6.91 16.00 -37.40
CA GLU A 514 6.71 17.45 -37.44
C GLU A 514 5.49 17.81 -36.59
N LEU A 515 5.74 18.23 -35.35
CA LEU A 515 5.01 19.27 -34.60
C LEU A 515 5.66 19.49 -33.22
#